data_AF-A0A1B0UF64-F1
#
_entry.id   AF-A0A1B0UF64-F1
#
_cell.length_a   1.000
_cell.length_b   1.000
_cell.length_c   1.000
_cell.angle_alpha   90.00
_cell.angle_beta   90.00
_cell.angle_gamma   90.00
#
_symmetry.space_group_name_H-M   'P 1'
#
loop_
_entity.id
_entity.type
_entity.pdbx_description
1 polymer ?
#
loop_
_entity_poly.entity_id
_entity_poly.type
_entity_poly.pdbx_seq_one_letter_code
_entity_poly.pdbx_strand_id
1 'polypeptide(L)'
;TRKIRCVRRVKQLNNKSLMKKISNCKQIHLSTKILAIDYPVDFVKSISCQICEHILADPVETTCKHLFCRVCILKCLKVMGSYCPSCQYPCFPTDLVRPVKSFLSILNNLVLRCPIKGCHEEVFLEKYCQHRS
;
A
#
# COMPACT_ATOMS: atom_id res chain seq x y z
N THR A 1 32.88 -5.69 -0.19
CA THR A 1 31.54 -5.23 -0.66
C THR A 1 30.39 -5.26 0.37
N ARG A 2 30.58 -5.70 1.63
CA ARG A 2 29.53 -5.69 2.68
C ARG A 2 29.09 -4.30 3.19
N LYS A 3 30.02 -3.32 3.30
CA LYS A 3 29.73 -1.97 3.84
C LYS A 3 28.73 -1.17 2.98
N ILE A 4 28.83 -1.24 1.65
CA ILE A 4 27.94 -0.50 0.71
C ILE A 4 26.48 -0.99 0.82
N ARG A 5 26.28 -2.31 0.95
CA ARG A 5 24.95 -2.94 1.07
C ARG A 5 24.25 -2.51 2.38
N CYS A 6 25.01 -2.37 3.46
CA CYS A 6 24.51 -1.90 4.76
C CYS A 6 24.09 -0.42 4.69
N VAL A 7 24.91 0.46 4.10
CA VAL A 7 24.60 1.90 3.97
C VAL A 7 23.37 2.14 3.09
N ARG A 8 23.21 1.41 1.97
CA ARG A 8 21.97 1.46 1.16
C ARG A 8 20.74 1.02 1.97
N ARG A 9 20.88 -0.04 2.78
CA ARG A 9 19.80 -0.55 3.64
C ARG A 9 19.40 0.48 4.71
N VAL A 10 20.35 1.16 5.35
CA VAL A 10 20.08 2.20 6.37
C VAL A 10 19.43 3.44 5.75
N LYS A 11 19.88 3.92 4.57
CA LYS A 11 19.20 4.99 3.82
C LYS A 11 17.78 4.60 3.40
N GLN A 12 17.57 3.36 2.94
CA GLN A 12 16.23 2.83 2.63
C GLN A 12 15.33 2.78 3.87
N LEU A 13 15.84 2.35 5.02
CA LEU A 13 15.08 2.26 6.28
C LEU A 13 14.69 3.64 6.82
N ASN A 14 15.59 4.62 6.77
CA ASN A 14 15.29 6.01 7.14
C ASN A 14 14.30 6.67 6.18
N ASN A 15 14.42 6.40 4.87
CA ASN A 15 13.45 6.90 3.90
C ASN A 15 12.08 6.25 4.09
N LYS A 16 12.02 4.97 4.47
CA LYS A 16 10.75 4.26 4.69
C LYS A 16 9.97 4.79 5.89
N SER A 17 10.65 5.12 6.99
CA SER A 17 9.99 5.74 8.15
C SER A 17 9.49 7.16 7.84
N LEU A 18 10.25 7.92 7.04
CA LEU A 18 9.85 9.23 6.53
C LEU A 18 8.62 9.15 5.62
N MET A 19 8.62 8.25 4.63
CA MET A 19 7.49 8.01 3.73
C MET A 19 6.19 7.70 4.48
N LYS A 20 6.27 6.83 5.50
CA LYS A 20 5.11 6.49 6.34
C LYS A 20 4.55 7.73 7.04
N LYS A 21 5.41 8.59 7.59
CA LYS A 21 5.02 9.87 8.22
C LYS A 21 4.38 10.83 7.21
N ILE A 22 4.95 10.96 6.01
CA ILE A 22 4.43 11.82 4.94
C ILE A 22 3.01 11.40 4.52
N SER A 23 2.77 10.10 4.37
CA SER A 23 1.47 9.63 3.89
C SER A 23 0.30 9.96 4.83
N ASN A 24 0.54 9.89 6.16
CA ASN A 24 -0.41 10.08 7.25
C ASN A 24 -1.82 9.50 6.95
N CYS A 25 -1.88 8.23 6.55
CA CYS A 25 -3.11 7.58 6.06
C CYS A 25 -3.71 6.55 7.04
N LYS A 26 -3.19 6.46 8.27
CA LYS A 26 -3.61 5.46 9.28
C LYS A 26 -5.10 5.51 9.62
N GLN A 27 -5.75 6.67 9.44
CA GLN A 27 -7.17 6.86 9.74
C GLN A 27 -8.09 6.59 8.55
N ILE A 28 -7.54 6.40 7.34
CA ILE A 28 -8.33 6.26 6.11
C ILE A 28 -8.09 4.93 5.37
N HIS A 29 -6.95 4.27 5.58
CA HIS A 29 -6.66 2.96 4.99
C HIS A 29 -6.81 1.84 6.00
N LEU A 30 -7.13 0.65 5.51
CA LEU A 30 -7.32 -0.53 6.34
C LEU A 30 -6.01 -1.28 6.55
N SER A 31 -5.73 -1.67 7.79
CA SER A 31 -4.56 -2.50 8.10
C SER A 31 -4.69 -3.88 7.48
N THR A 32 -3.60 -4.46 7.00
CA THR A 32 -3.56 -5.87 6.57
C THR A 32 -3.85 -6.86 7.69
N LYS A 33 -3.75 -6.43 8.96
CA LYS A 33 -4.06 -7.26 10.13
C LYS A 33 -5.53 -7.63 10.28
N ILE A 34 -6.43 -6.98 9.53
CA ILE A 34 -7.87 -7.30 9.57
C ILE A 34 -8.27 -8.31 8.49
N LEU A 35 -7.33 -8.83 7.70
CA LEU A 35 -7.61 -9.94 6.78
C LEU A 35 -8.12 -11.14 7.56
N ALA A 36 -9.25 -11.71 7.13
CA ALA A 36 -9.85 -12.87 7.79
C ALA A 36 -9.04 -14.16 7.57
N ILE A 37 -8.31 -14.22 6.46
CA ILE A 37 -7.49 -15.35 6.02
C ILE A 37 -6.02 -15.04 6.24
N ASP A 38 -5.27 -16.02 6.76
CA ASP A 38 -3.82 -15.95 6.91
C ASP A 38 -3.12 -16.26 5.58
N TYR A 39 -2.99 -15.24 4.75
CA TYR A 39 -2.33 -15.35 3.45
C TYR A 39 -0.80 -15.40 3.59
N PRO A 40 -0.10 -16.05 2.64
CA PRO A 40 1.36 -15.98 2.57
C PRO A 40 1.87 -14.54 2.59
N VAL A 41 3.01 -14.31 3.25
CA VAL A 41 3.60 -12.98 3.44
C VAL A 41 3.79 -12.24 2.11
N ASP A 42 4.20 -12.95 1.05
CA ASP A 42 4.40 -12.36 -0.27
C ASP A 42 3.08 -11.94 -0.93
N PHE A 43 2.00 -12.69 -0.69
CA PHE A 43 0.68 -12.30 -1.14
C PHE A 43 0.22 -11.02 -0.42
N VAL A 44 0.31 -10.98 0.92
CA VAL A 44 -0.01 -9.78 1.71
C VAL A 44 0.79 -8.58 1.23
N LYS A 45 2.08 -8.76 0.92
CA LYS A 45 2.92 -7.69 0.38
C LYS A 45 2.46 -7.20 -1.01
N SER A 46 1.94 -8.09 -1.86
CA SER A 46 1.47 -7.75 -3.22
C SER A 46 0.19 -6.90 -3.23
N ILE A 47 -0.68 -7.07 -2.22
CA ILE A 47 -1.90 -6.27 -2.04
C ILE A 47 -1.70 -5.06 -1.12
N SER A 48 -0.48 -4.84 -0.63
CA SER A 48 -0.14 -3.77 0.30
C SER A 48 0.52 -2.59 -0.41
N CYS A 49 0.17 -1.38 0.01
CA CYS A 49 0.85 -0.18 -0.43
C CYS A 49 2.32 -0.20 0.02
N GLN A 50 3.26 -0.04 -0.90
CA GLN A 50 4.70 -0.08 -0.57
C GLN A 50 5.19 1.12 0.28
N ILE A 51 4.34 2.14 0.47
CA ILE A 51 4.59 3.32 1.33
C ILE A 51 4.03 3.10 2.73
N CYS A 52 2.71 2.85 2.83
CA CYS A 52 2.02 2.83 4.13
C CYS A 52 1.82 1.43 4.73
N GLU A 53 2.04 0.37 3.94
CA GLU A 53 1.87 -1.04 4.34
C GLU A 53 0.44 -1.43 4.75
N HIS A 54 -0.54 -0.57 4.47
CA HIS A 54 -1.96 -0.89 4.55
C HIS A 54 -2.43 -1.59 3.26
N ILE A 55 -3.61 -2.21 3.31
CA ILE A 55 -4.31 -2.71 2.12
C ILE A 55 -4.46 -1.54 1.14
N LEU A 56 -4.18 -1.80 -0.14
CA LEU A 56 -4.24 -0.76 -1.17
C LEU A 56 -5.64 -0.12 -1.24
N ALA A 57 -5.69 1.20 -1.15
CA ALA A 57 -6.89 2.02 -1.28
C ALA A 57 -6.71 2.96 -2.48
N ASP A 58 -7.66 2.94 -3.43
CA ASP A 58 -7.49 3.55 -4.77
C ASP A 58 -6.10 3.21 -5.37
N PRO A 59 -5.86 1.91 -5.67
CA PRO A 59 -4.56 1.45 -6.09
C PRO A 59 -4.13 2.09 -7.43
N VAL A 60 -2.86 2.48 -7.49
CA VAL A 60 -2.17 2.87 -8.71
C VAL A 60 -0.90 2.07 -8.89
N GLU A 61 -0.57 1.81 -10.15
CA GLU A 61 0.61 1.10 -10.60
C GLU A 61 1.54 2.10 -11.30
N THR A 62 2.82 2.08 -10.95
CA THR A 62 3.85 2.83 -11.67
C THR A 62 4.29 2.09 -12.93
N THR A 63 4.95 2.77 -13.85
CA THR A 63 5.58 2.15 -15.04
C THR A 63 6.57 1.04 -14.67
N CYS A 64 7.27 1.20 -13.55
CA CYS A 64 8.15 0.19 -12.95
C CYS A 64 7.42 -0.88 -12.12
N LYS A 65 6.10 -1.03 -12.28
CA LYS A 65 5.28 -2.14 -11.76
C LYS A 65 5.12 -2.21 -10.23
N HIS A 66 5.33 -1.10 -9.53
CA HIS A 66 5.08 -1.03 -8.09
C HIS A 66 3.71 -0.44 -7.78
N LEU A 67 3.09 -0.95 -6.71
CA LEU A 67 1.72 -0.60 -6.31
C LEU A 67 1.69 0.32 -5.09
N PHE A 68 0.84 1.34 -5.16
CA PHE A 68 0.65 2.31 -4.08
C PHE A 68 -0.81 2.74 -3.99
N CYS A 69 -1.24 3.25 -2.83
CA CYS A 69 -2.46 4.05 -2.79
C CYS A 69 -2.20 5.39 -3.50
N ARG A 70 -3.15 5.86 -4.31
CA ARG A 70 -3.06 7.15 -5.02
C ARG A 70 -2.56 8.29 -4.13
N VAL A 71 -3.22 8.49 -3.00
CA VAL A 71 -2.89 9.57 -2.06
C VAL A 71 -1.49 9.42 -1.45
N CYS A 72 -1.03 8.18 -1.25
CA CYS A 72 0.30 7.92 -0.68
C CYS A 72 1.40 8.30 -1.66
N ILE A 73 1.31 7.84 -2.91
CA ILE A 73 2.35 8.09 -3.90
C ILE A 73 2.39 9.55 -4.30
N LEU A 74 1.24 10.21 -4.50
CA LEU A 74 1.20 11.63 -4.87
C LEU A 74 1.86 12.52 -3.79
N LYS A 75 1.60 12.25 -2.50
CA LYS A 75 2.27 12.95 -1.40
C LYS A 75 3.78 12.68 -1.39
N CYS A 76 4.22 11.44 -1.63
CA CYS A 76 5.64 11.13 -1.69
C CYS A 76 6.33 11.80 -2.87
N LEU A 77 5.75 11.79 -4.07
CA LEU A 77 6.33 12.47 -5.24
C LEU A 77 6.46 13.98 -5.00
N LYS A 78 5.47 14.59 -4.35
CA LYS A 78 5.51 16.03 -3.99
C LYS A 78 6.62 16.38 -3.02
N VAL A 79 6.89 15.53 -2.02
CA VAL A 79 7.84 15.83 -0.93
C VAL A 79 9.25 15.32 -1.22
N MET A 80 9.37 14.15 -1.84
CA MET A 80 10.65 13.44 -2.03
C MET A 80 11.16 13.49 -3.47
N GLY A 81 10.39 14.06 -4.40
CA GLY A 81 10.74 14.17 -5.82
C GLY A 81 10.19 13.04 -6.69
N SER A 82 10.35 13.20 -8.00
CA SER A 82 9.75 12.37 -9.06
C SER A 82 10.44 11.00 -9.25
N TYR A 83 10.54 10.22 -8.17
CA TYR A 83 11.13 8.89 -8.17
C TYR A 83 10.23 7.89 -7.45
N CYS A 84 10.15 6.66 -7.98
CA CYS A 84 9.43 5.57 -7.36
C CYS A 84 10.01 5.27 -5.96
N PRO A 85 9.20 5.30 -4.89
CA PRO A 85 9.71 5.09 -3.54
C PRO A 85 10.25 3.68 -3.28
N SER A 86 9.87 2.69 -4.10
CA SER A 86 10.30 1.30 -3.96
C SER A 86 11.64 1.00 -4.63
N CYS A 87 11.89 1.54 -5.83
CA CYS A 87 13.06 1.18 -6.64
C CYS A 87 13.90 2.38 -7.14
N GLN A 88 13.48 3.61 -6.85
CA GLN A 88 14.13 4.86 -7.31
C GLN A 88 14.16 5.06 -8.84
N TYR A 89 13.34 4.31 -9.59
CA TYR A 89 13.12 4.58 -11.01
C TYR A 89 12.36 5.91 -11.19
N PRO A 90 12.65 6.74 -12.21
CA PRO A 90 11.89 7.95 -12.48
C PRO A 90 10.39 7.70 -12.52
N CYS A 91 9.62 8.53 -11.83
CA CYS A 91 8.18 8.36 -11.69
C CYS A 91 7.51 9.71 -11.53
N PHE A 92 6.72 10.10 -12.51
CA PHE A 92 5.92 11.32 -12.51
C PHE A 92 4.46 11.02 -12.17
N PRO A 93 3.67 11.99 -11.68
CA PRO A 93 2.25 11.80 -11.40
C PRO A 93 1.44 11.30 -12.61
N THR A 94 1.85 11.65 -13.82
CA THR A 94 1.25 11.20 -15.10
C THR A 94 1.52 9.74 -15.42
N ASP A 95 2.53 9.13 -14.80
CA ASP A 95 2.91 7.73 -15.02
C ASP A 95 2.07 6.75 -14.19
N LEU A 96 1.19 7.27 -13.33
CA LEU A 96 0.35 6.49 -12.43
C LEU A 96 -0.87 5.98 -13.19
N VAL A 97 -0.90 4.67 -13.43
CA VAL A 97 -2.00 4.01 -14.14
C VAL A 97 -2.82 3.17 -13.18
N ARG A 98 -4.06 2.88 -13.57
CA ARG A 98 -4.89 1.92 -12.82
C ARG A 98 -4.35 0.50 -13.05
N PRO A 99 -4.19 -0.32 -12.00
CA PRO A 99 -3.78 -1.71 -12.18
C PRO A 99 -4.77 -2.51 -13.03
N VAL A 100 -4.30 -3.63 -13.55
CA VAL A 100 -5.11 -4.55 -14.35
C VAL A 100 -6.36 -5.04 -13.61
N LYS A 101 -7.45 -5.28 -14.34
CA LYS A 101 -8.76 -5.62 -13.76
C LYS A 101 -8.73 -6.90 -12.90
N SER A 102 -7.97 -7.91 -13.30
CA SER A 102 -7.83 -9.17 -12.56
C SER A 102 -7.24 -8.95 -11.17
N PHE A 103 -6.22 -8.10 -11.06
CA PHE A 103 -5.64 -7.72 -9.77
C PHE A 103 -6.67 -6.99 -8.89
N LEU A 104 -7.42 -6.05 -9.46
CA LEU A 104 -8.47 -5.33 -8.74
C LEU A 104 -9.58 -6.25 -8.25
N SER A 105 -9.96 -7.24 -9.06
CA SER A 105 -10.96 -8.25 -8.69
C SER A 105 -10.49 -9.09 -7.50
N ILE A 106 -9.22 -9.52 -7.50
CA ILE A 106 -8.64 -10.25 -6.35
C ILE A 106 -8.63 -9.35 -5.10
N LEU A 107 -8.19 -8.10 -5.24
CA LEU A 107 -8.12 -7.14 -4.14
C LEU A 107 -9.51 -6.88 -3.53
N ASN A 108 -10.53 -6.65 -4.36
CA ASN A 108 -11.89 -6.34 -3.93
C ASN A 108 -12.59 -7.51 -3.21
N ASN A 109 -12.21 -8.74 -3.54
CA ASN A 109 -12.74 -9.97 -2.95
C ASN A 109 -11.98 -10.44 -1.70
N LEU A 110 -11.04 -9.65 -1.19
CA LEU A 110 -10.42 -9.94 0.11
C LEU A 110 -11.47 -9.89 1.21
N VAL A 111 -11.53 -10.94 2.02
CA VAL A 111 -12.42 -11.03 3.18
C VAL A 111 -11.74 -10.37 4.39
N LEU A 112 -12.44 -9.44 5.02
CA LEU A 112 -11.97 -8.68 6.17
C LEU A 112 -12.80 -9.03 7.40
N ARG A 113 -12.14 -9.26 8.53
CA ARG A 113 -12.81 -9.31 9.83
C ARG A 113 -13.02 -7.89 10.33
N CYS A 114 -14.26 -7.53 10.64
CA CYS A 114 -14.56 -6.20 11.16
C CYS A 114 -13.82 -5.95 12.49
N PRO A 115 -13.05 -4.85 12.63
CA PRO A 115 -12.35 -4.52 13.87
C PRO A 115 -13.24 -3.75 14.88
N ILE A 116 -14.51 -3.48 14.55
CA ILE A 116 -15.44 -2.78 15.44
C ILE A 116 -15.80 -3.70 16.61
N LYS A 117 -15.67 -3.20 17.85
CA LYS A 117 -16.01 -3.97 19.05
C LYS A 117 -17.48 -4.42 19.01
N GLY A 118 -17.72 -5.70 19.22
CA GLY A 118 -19.05 -6.30 19.19
C GLY A 118 -19.55 -6.66 17.79
N CYS A 119 -18.81 -6.34 16.73
CA CYS A 119 -19.08 -6.83 15.39
C CYS A 119 -18.17 -8.03 15.08
N HIS A 120 -18.77 -9.14 14.64
CA HIS A 120 -18.07 -10.37 14.29
C HIS A 120 -18.17 -10.73 12.80
N GLU A 121 -18.70 -9.80 12.00
CA GLU A 121 -18.92 -10.01 10.57
C GLU A 121 -17.61 -10.06 9.78
N GLU A 122 -17.59 -10.95 8.79
CA GLU A 122 -16.56 -11.03 7.77
C GLU A 122 -17.10 -10.48 6.46
N VAL A 123 -16.48 -9.41 5.96
CA VAL A 123 -17.01 -8.60 4.87
C VAL A 123 -15.96 -8.45 3.77
N PHE A 124 -16.38 -8.57 2.51
CA PHE A 124 -15.50 -8.27 1.37
C PHE A 124 -15.02 -6.81 1.41
N LEU A 125 -13.77 -6.57 1.03
CA LEU A 125 -13.17 -5.23 0.98
C LEU A 125 -14.05 -4.23 0.21
N GLU A 126 -14.62 -4.66 -0.92
CA GLU A 126 -15.50 -3.82 -1.76
C GLU A 126 -16.79 -3.37 -1.05
N LYS A 127 -17.28 -4.17 -0.09
CA LYS A 127 -18.52 -3.90 0.67
C LYS A 127 -18.26 -3.28 2.06
N TYR A 128 -16.98 -3.09 2.42
CA TYR A 128 -16.61 -2.70 3.77
C TYR A 128 -17.02 -1.26 4.12
N CYS A 129 -17.03 -0.35 3.13
CA CYS A 129 -17.48 1.03 3.35
C CYS A 129 -18.98 1.11 3.69
N GLN A 130 -19.80 0.30 3.01
CA GLN A 130 -21.24 0.21 3.29
C GLN A 130 -21.50 -0.44 4.64
N HIS A 131 -20.72 -1.46 5.01
CA HIS A 131 -20.83 -2.11 6.32
C HIS A 131 -20.51 -1.17 7.50
N ARG A 132 -19.61 -0.20 7.30
CA ARG A 132 -19.22 0.77 8.33
C ARG A 132 -20.21 1.94 8.51
N SER A 133 -21.18 2.08 7.60
CA SER A 133 -22.19 3.15 7.64
C SER A 133 -23.33 2.76 8.57
#